data_AF-A0AB39XW51-F1
#
_entry.id   AF-A0AB39XW51-F1
#
_cell.length_a   1.000
_cell.length_b   1.000
_cell.length_c   1.000
_cell.angle_alpha   90.00
_cell.angle_beta   90.00
_cell.angle_gamma   90.00
#
_symmetry.space_group_name_H-M   'P 1'
#
loop_
_entity.id
_entity.type
_entity.pdbx_description
1 polymer ?
#
loop_
_entity_poly.entity_id
_entity_poly.type
_entity_poly.pdbx_seq_one_letter_code
_entity_poly.pdbx_strand_id
1 'polypeptide(L)'
;MNSFLGRPGVRGRAAAVLAAALLGALVAVPAPRATAVPPVPGELKSYAVDGVYSAGISSGGYMATQLHVAYSGTFDGSAVFASGPYHCARNNLDTALNACMNTTQDPQLAQLEQTTVDRAAQGAIDDVAGLSGDPVYLFSGTGDATVKQPVVSALADYYAHFGANVLYDKGTAAGHAWISPLGPNACTATATPFINNCGIDAERTFLGHLLGSVKAPAAAPGGSLIRFDQNRYVPGGRAKAVSMDETGFVYVPQSCANNATCKVVVALHGCKQGYSYQGFGTTFLDKAHLNEHADTNDLIVLYPQAIPTTTLDNPNGCWNWWGYLGDSAYSRHGGKQIEAIMSMVRALGGGGGETPPGGGSVTLSSIDAEDGYTKAAADGSGAAVGTLEGTFGLALGRGTDAKFNRTVLSFDTSAIPADKTITRAYVTLTRSSGSGDPWASPVGNRLLVDVQNGCLGGCSVAPSDWAAPATAQGAAEVASFTTGSKASTNLSPAGLGAVNRSGRTQIRLRFERNQTAFAHLFVNRNTRATLTVEYR
;
A
#
# COMPACT_ATOMS: atom_id res chain seq x y z
N MET A 1 -62.83 -66.17 52.98
CA MET A 1 -61.97 -67.28 52.54
C MET A 1 -60.52 -66.85 52.74
N ASN A 2 -59.86 -67.43 53.76
CA ASN A 2 -58.46 -67.92 53.83
C ASN A 2 -57.37 -67.20 53.00
N SER A 3 -56.15 -66.84 53.45
CA SER A 3 -55.33 -67.03 54.66
C SER A 3 -54.09 -66.10 54.54
N PHE A 4 -53.66 -65.35 55.57
CA PHE A 4 -52.44 -65.52 56.40
C PHE A 4 -51.13 -65.85 55.63
N LEU A 5 -50.00 -65.11 55.71
CA LEU A 5 -49.06 -64.75 56.81
C LEU A 5 -48.10 -63.65 56.29
N GLY A 6 -47.35 -62.81 57.02
CA GLY A 6 -46.97 -62.73 58.43
C GLY A 6 -46.29 -61.36 58.74
N ARG A 7 -46.11 -61.12 60.04
CA ARG A 7 -45.73 -59.88 60.77
C ARG A 7 -44.21 -59.50 60.65
N PRO A 8 -43.65 -58.61 61.49
CA PRO A 8 -43.86 -57.16 61.61
C PRO A 8 -42.53 -56.34 61.72
N GLY A 9 -42.63 -55.01 61.55
CA GLY A 9 -41.83 -54.02 62.29
C GLY A 9 -40.38 -53.74 61.86
N VAL A 10 -40.01 -52.46 61.89
CA VAL A 10 -38.87 -51.88 62.65
C VAL A 10 -38.54 -50.51 62.05
N ARG A 11 -38.44 -49.51 62.93
CA ARG A 11 -37.94 -48.15 62.65
C ARG A 11 -36.47 -48.23 62.20
N GLY A 12 -36.14 -47.65 61.04
CA GLY A 12 -34.78 -47.51 60.55
C GLY A 12 -34.47 -46.05 60.21
N ARG A 13 -33.54 -45.46 60.96
CA ARG A 13 -32.94 -44.14 60.73
C ARG A 13 -32.18 -44.13 59.39
N ALA A 14 -32.42 -43.14 58.54
CA ALA A 14 -31.59 -42.88 57.38
C ALA A 14 -30.24 -42.29 57.83
N ALA A 15 -29.16 -43.04 57.63
CA ALA A 15 -27.80 -42.54 57.77
C ALA A 15 -27.41 -41.81 56.47
N ALA A 16 -27.24 -40.50 56.54
CA ALA A 16 -26.60 -39.73 55.48
C ALA A 16 -25.08 -39.91 55.59
N VAL A 17 -24.47 -40.52 54.58
CA VAL A 17 -23.02 -40.62 54.42
C VAL A 17 -22.51 -39.25 53.95
N LEU A 18 -21.77 -38.54 54.81
CA LEU A 18 -20.97 -37.39 54.39
C LEU A 18 -19.74 -37.91 53.62
N ALA A 19 -19.76 -37.77 52.29
CA ALA A 19 -18.54 -37.80 51.49
C ALA A 19 -17.89 -36.41 51.57
N ALA A 20 -16.75 -36.33 52.25
CA ALA A 20 -15.92 -35.12 52.27
C ALA A 20 -15.30 -34.91 50.88
N ALA A 21 -15.85 -33.98 50.11
CA ALA A 21 -15.20 -33.49 48.89
C ALA A 21 -14.01 -32.60 49.29
N LEU A 22 -12.79 -33.11 49.09
CA LEU A 22 -11.57 -32.30 49.08
C LEU A 22 -11.68 -31.31 47.91
N LEU A 23 -12.12 -30.08 48.19
CA LEU A 23 -11.91 -28.95 47.28
C LEU A 23 -10.40 -28.69 47.21
N GLY A 24 -9.74 -29.23 46.19
CA GLY A 24 -8.44 -28.73 45.77
C GLY A 24 -8.60 -27.28 45.35
N ALA A 25 -8.00 -26.36 46.10
CA ALA A 25 -7.89 -24.97 45.71
C ALA A 25 -7.10 -24.92 44.39
N LEU A 26 -7.78 -24.68 43.27
CA LEU A 26 -7.12 -24.26 42.05
C LEU A 26 -6.45 -22.91 42.35
N VAL A 27 -5.13 -22.93 42.48
CA VAL A 27 -4.31 -21.73 42.45
C VAL A 27 -4.48 -21.15 41.05
N ALA A 28 -5.29 -20.09 40.92
CA ALA A 28 -5.40 -19.34 39.68
C ALA A 28 -4.02 -18.73 39.39
N VAL A 29 -3.31 -19.31 38.42
CA VAL A 29 -2.07 -18.73 37.90
C VAL A 29 -2.47 -17.37 37.28
N PRO A 30 -1.92 -16.25 37.73
CA PRO A 30 -2.24 -14.95 37.15
C PRO A 30 -1.87 -14.97 35.66
N ALA A 31 -2.80 -14.52 34.82
CA ALA A 31 -2.54 -14.35 33.39
C ALA A 31 -1.29 -13.46 33.21
N PRO A 32 -0.38 -13.80 32.29
CA PRO A 32 0.81 -12.98 32.03
C PRO A 32 0.37 -11.56 31.69
N ARG A 33 0.77 -10.59 32.51
CA ARG A 33 0.62 -9.16 32.21
C ARG A 33 1.88 -8.72 31.49
N ALA A 34 1.84 -8.70 30.16
CA ALA A 34 2.85 -8.00 29.40
C ALA A 34 2.75 -6.48 29.66
N THR A 35 3.90 -5.84 29.86
CA THR A 35 4.02 -4.39 30.00
C THR A 35 4.02 -3.75 28.62
N ALA A 36 3.02 -2.91 28.32
CA ALA A 36 2.98 -2.14 27.08
C ALA A 36 4.22 -1.24 26.96
N VAL A 37 4.83 -1.19 25.77
CA VAL A 37 6.00 -0.36 25.49
C VAL A 37 5.50 1.00 24.98
N PRO A 38 5.69 2.10 25.73
CA PRO A 38 5.17 3.40 25.32
C PRO A 38 5.85 3.87 24.02
N PRO A 39 5.10 4.41 23.05
CA PRO A 39 5.69 4.90 21.81
C PRO A 39 6.63 6.09 22.04
N VAL A 40 7.78 6.08 21.38
CA VAL A 40 8.74 7.20 21.32
C VAL A 40 8.76 7.81 19.92
N PRO A 41 8.82 9.14 19.75
CA PRO A 41 8.96 9.74 18.43
C PRO A 41 10.28 9.33 17.76
N GLY A 42 10.26 9.07 16.46
CA GLY A 42 11.46 8.79 15.67
C GLY A 42 11.19 8.63 14.19
N GLU A 43 12.17 8.07 13.49
CA GLU A 43 12.13 7.79 12.05
C GLU A 43 12.47 6.32 11.81
N LEU A 44 12.05 5.77 10.67
CA LEU A 44 12.53 4.45 10.25
C LEU A 44 14.02 4.54 9.94
N LYS A 45 14.77 3.57 10.43
CA LYS A 45 16.20 3.41 10.15
C LYS A 45 16.37 2.15 9.31
N SER A 46 17.44 2.11 8.54
CA SER A 46 17.85 0.89 7.85
C SER A 46 18.56 -0.04 8.83
N TYR A 47 18.22 -1.33 8.74
CA TYR A 47 18.81 -2.42 9.51
C TYR A 47 19.36 -3.48 8.55
N ALA A 48 20.24 -4.36 9.04
CA ALA A 48 20.59 -5.56 8.32
C ALA A 48 19.38 -6.52 8.35
N VAL A 49 18.66 -6.63 7.24
CA VAL A 49 17.46 -7.48 7.14
C VAL A 49 17.71 -8.66 6.20
N ASP A 50 17.49 -9.88 6.69
CA ASP A 50 17.67 -11.12 5.94
C ASP A 50 16.36 -11.90 5.69
N GLY A 51 15.21 -11.31 6.04
CA GLY A 51 13.90 -11.84 5.67
C GLY A 51 12.76 -10.90 6.01
N VAL A 52 11.69 -10.93 5.22
CA VAL A 52 10.50 -10.09 5.38
C VAL A 52 9.24 -10.95 5.30
N TYR A 53 8.32 -10.74 6.23
CA TYR A 53 7.07 -11.49 6.30
C TYR A 53 5.90 -10.54 6.49
N SER A 54 4.71 -10.92 6.01
CA SER A 54 3.48 -10.19 6.30
C SER A 54 2.62 -10.93 7.32
N ALA A 55 1.92 -10.19 8.18
CA ALA A 55 0.95 -10.75 9.10
C ALA A 55 -0.28 -9.85 9.20
N GLY A 56 -1.49 -10.39 9.25
CA GLY A 56 -2.67 -9.54 9.42
C GLY A 56 -3.98 -10.27 9.68
N ILE A 57 -4.97 -9.50 10.16
CA ILE A 57 -6.33 -9.96 10.46
C ILE A 57 -7.35 -9.23 9.60
N SER A 58 -8.41 -9.91 9.14
CA SER A 58 -9.54 -9.27 8.45
C SER A 58 -9.07 -8.54 7.18
N SER A 59 -9.37 -7.25 7.03
CA SER A 59 -8.81 -6.41 5.95
C SER A 59 -7.28 -6.33 5.97
N GLY A 60 -6.65 -6.37 7.14
CA GLY A 60 -5.19 -6.47 7.27
C GLY A 60 -4.66 -7.81 6.81
N GLY A 61 -5.43 -8.89 6.96
CA GLY A 61 -5.13 -10.20 6.39
C GLY A 61 -5.22 -10.20 4.86
N TYR A 62 -6.19 -9.48 4.30
CA TYR A 62 -6.30 -9.30 2.85
C TYR A 62 -5.09 -8.51 2.32
N MET A 63 -4.70 -7.45 3.04
CA MET A 63 -3.51 -6.67 2.70
C MET A 63 -2.22 -7.50 2.84
N ALA A 64 -2.10 -8.35 3.86
CA ALA A 64 -0.97 -9.26 4.01
C ALA A 64 -0.86 -10.22 2.82
N THR A 65 -1.96 -10.85 2.41
CA THR A 65 -2.02 -11.67 1.19
C THR A 65 -1.67 -10.85 -0.06
N GLN A 66 -2.17 -9.61 -0.18
CA GLN A 66 -1.85 -8.75 -1.31
C GLN A 66 -0.36 -8.38 -1.38
N LEU A 67 0.28 -8.10 -0.24
CA LEU A 67 1.70 -7.81 -0.16
C LEU A 67 2.53 -9.03 -0.56
N HIS A 68 2.24 -10.18 0.04
CA HIS A 68 2.95 -11.42 -0.24
C HIS A 68 2.84 -11.84 -1.71
N VAL A 69 1.65 -11.75 -2.31
CA VAL A 69 1.45 -12.09 -3.73
C VAL A 69 2.01 -11.04 -4.67
N ALA A 70 1.80 -9.74 -4.39
CA ALA A 70 2.27 -8.69 -5.28
C ALA A 70 3.79 -8.56 -5.29
N TYR A 71 4.42 -8.78 -4.13
CA TYR A 71 5.84 -8.59 -3.86
C TYR A 71 6.49 -9.89 -3.34
N SER A 72 6.19 -11.02 -3.97
CA SER A 72 6.72 -12.35 -3.59
C SER A 72 8.25 -12.45 -3.67
N GLY A 73 8.91 -11.56 -4.43
CA GLY A 73 10.37 -11.44 -4.42
C GLY A 73 10.93 -10.71 -3.20
N THR A 74 10.08 -10.12 -2.36
CA THR A 74 10.47 -9.45 -1.10
C THR A 74 9.96 -10.16 0.14
N PHE A 75 8.75 -10.71 0.11
CA PHE A 75 8.15 -11.40 1.26
C PHE A 75 8.40 -12.90 1.21
N ASP A 76 9.07 -13.44 2.22
CA ASP A 76 9.42 -14.86 2.37
C ASP A 76 8.30 -15.70 3.03
N GLY A 77 7.06 -15.20 3.03
CA GLY A 77 5.92 -15.86 3.66
C GLY A 77 4.91 -14.93 4.34
N SER A 78 3.80 -15.50 4.80
CA SER A 78 2.68 -14.72 5.36
C SER A 78 1.88 -15.45 6.44
N ALA A 79 1.38 -14.70 7.43
CA ALA A 79 0.41 -15.17 8.43
C ALA A 79 -0.93 -14.42 8.30
N VAL A 80 -2.02 -15.13 8.05
CA VAL A 80 -3.31 -14.53 7.70
C VAL A 80 -4.42 -15.05 8.60
N PHE A 81 -5.04 -14.15 9.36
CA PHE A 81 -6.16 -14.43 10.23
C PHE A 81 -7.47 -13.95 9.61
N ALA A 82 -8.49 -14.80 9.59
CA ALA A 82 -9.86 -14.50 9.18
C ALA A 82 -9.96 -13.61 7.92
N SER A 83 -9.39 -14.08 6.82
CA SER A 83 -9.32 -13.36 5.54
C SER A 83 -9.43 -14.31 4.35
N GLY A 84 -9.32 -13.80 3.12
CA GLY A 84 -9.59 -14.58 1.91
C GLY A 84 -8.59 -14.41 0.77
N PRO A 85 -8.88 -15.03 -0.39
CA PRO A 85 -8.00 -15.08 -1.55
C PRO A 85 -7.56 -13.72 -2.08
N TYR A 86 -6.37 -13.70 -2.69
CA TYR A 86 -5.86 -12.53 -3.40
C TYR A 86 -6.87 -12.01 -4.44
N HIS A 87 -7.03 -10.69 -4.49
CA HIS A 87 -7.93 -10.01 -5.42
C HIS A 87 -9.41 -10.42 -5.34
N CYS A 88 -9.85 -11.13 -4.29
CA CYS A 88 -11.22 -11.68 -4.20
C CYS A 88 -12.33 -10.64 -4.50
N ALA A 89 -12.21 -9.44 -3.93
CA ALA A 89 -13.23 -8.41 -4.09
C ALA A 89 -13.34 -7.82 -5.51
N ARG A 90 -12.32 -8.00 -6.37
CA ARG A 90 -12.33 -7.56 -7.78
C ARG A 90 -12.81 -6.11 -7.98
N ASN A 91 -12.29 -5.20 -7.15
CA ASN A 91 -12.67 -3.78 -7.18
C ASN A 91 -14.19 -3.54 -7.00
N ASN A 92 -14.88 -4.41 -6.27
CA ASN A 92 -16.33 -4.39 -6.10
C ASN A 92 -16.73 -4.67 -4.65
N LEU A 93 -17.41 -3.72 -4.02
CA LEU A 93 -17.84 -3.82 -2.61
C LEU A 93 -18.90 -4.91 -2.39
N ASP A 94 -19.81 -5.14 -3.35
CA ASP A 94 -20.81 -6.20 -3.24
C ASP A 94 -20.14 -7.59 -3.23
N THR A 95 -19.20 -7.81 -4.14
CA THR A 95 -18.36 -9.02 -4.16
C THR A 95 -17.56 -9.16 -2.86
N ALA A 96 -16.98 -8.06 -2.37
CA ALA A 96 -16.25 -8.05 -1.10
C ALA A 96 -17.11 -8.58 0.06
N LEU A 97 -18.35 -8.09 0.18
CA LEU A 97 -19.25 -8.48 1.27
C LEU A 97 -19.82 -9.89 1.10
N ASN A 98 -20.14 -10.30 -0.12
CA ASN A 98 -20.95 -11.50 -0.36
C ASN A 98 -20.13 -12.75 -0.74
N ALA A 99 -19.00 -12.58 -1.43
CA ALA A 99 -18.12 -13.66 -1.85
C ALA A 99 -16.86 -13.81 -0.97
N CYS A 100 -16.39 -12.69 -0.41
CA CYS A 100 -15.09 -12.59 0.26
C CYS A 100 -15.20 -12.40 1.79
N MET A 101 -16.42 -12.36 2.33
CA MET A 101 -16.67 -12.34 3.77
C MET A 101 -17.73 -13.38 4.11
N ASN A 102 -18.80 -13.38 3.31
CA ASN A 102 -19.87 -14.35 3.37
C ASN A 102 -19.67 -15.47 2.33
N THR A 103 -20.67 -16.34 2.23
CA THR A 103 -20.73 -17.47 1.29
C THR A 103 -22.00 -17.40 0.44
N THR A 104 -22.53 -16.19 0.22
CA THR A 104 -23.75 -15.95 -0.58
C THR A 104 -23.44 -15.82 -2.07
N GLN A 105 -22.18 -15.53 -2.41
CA GLN A 105 -21.63 -15.57 -3.76
C GLN A 105 -20.39 -16.47 -3.79
N ASP A 106 -20.09 -17.05 -4.96
CA ASP A 106 -18.87 -17.81 -5.18
C ASP A 106 -17.68 -16.84 -5.37
N PRO A 107 -16.56 -17.00 -4.63
CA PRO A 107 -15.34 -16.21 -4.85
C PRO A 107 -14.71 -16.42 -6.23
N GLN A 108 -15.10 -17.46 -6.97
CA GLN A 108 -14.57 -17.82 -8.28
C GLN A 108 -13.05 -18.09 -8.23
N LEU A 109 -12.64 -18.96 -7.31
CA LEU A 109 -11.23 -19.21 -6.97
C LEU A 109 -10.33 -19.44 -8.19
N ALA A 110 -10.74 -20.30 -9.13
CA ALA A 110 -9.97 -20.57 -10.35
C ALA A 110 -9.74 -19.30 -11.22
N GLN A 111 -10.68 -18.34 -11.22
CA GLN A 111 -10.48 -17.07 -11.91
C GLN A 111 -9.50 -16.16 -11.16
N LEU A 112 -9.48 -16.22 -9.83
CA LEU A 112 -8.52 -15.47 -9.02
C LEU A 112 -7.09 -16.01 -9.21
N GLU A 113 -6.94 -17.34 -9.27
CA GLU A 113 -5.68 -18.00 -9.63
C GLU A 113 -5.21 -17.57 -11.02
N GLN A 114 -6.08 -17.65 -12.05
CA GLN A 114 -5.74 -17.22 -13.40
C GLN A 114 -5.39 -15.72 -13.46
N THR A 115 -6.14 -14.87 -12.75
CA THR A 115 -5.84 -13.42 -12.67
C THR A 115 -4.46 -13.16 -12.07
N THR A 116 -4.03 -13.99 -11.12
CA THR A 116 -2.70 -13.89 -10.52
C THR A 116 -1.62 -14.21 -11.55
N VAL A 117 -1.75 -15.33 -12.25
CA VAL A 117 -0.84 -15.74 -13.33
C VAL A 117 -0.75 -14.67 -14.42
N ASP A 118 -1.89 -14.15 -14.86
CA ASP A 118 -1.96 -13.12 -15.90
C ASP A 118 -1.26 -11.83 -15.46
N ARG A 119 -1.42 -11.42 -14.19
CA ARG A 119 -0.76 -10.23 -13.65
C ARG A 119 0.75 -10.40 -13.54
N ALA A 120 1.22 -11.58 -13.12
CA ALA A 120 2.64 -11.89 -13.07
C ALA A 120 3.25 -11.85 -14.47
N ALA A 121 2.59 -12.46 -15.46
CA ALA A 121 3.03 -12.42 -16.86
C ALA A 121 3.09 -10.99 -17.46
N GLN A 122 2.27 -10.08 -16.93
CA GLN A 122 2.25 -8.66 -17.30
C GLN A 122 3.26 -7.80 -16.52
N GLY A 123 4.01 -8.37 -15.57
CA GLY A 123 4.89 -7.64 -14.65
C GLY A 123 4.15 -6.73 -13.67
N ALA A 124 2.84 -6.94 -13.51
CA ALA A 124 2.00 -6.15 -12.62
C ALA A 124 2.10 -6.61 -11.16
N ILE A 125 2.56 -7.83 -10.94
CA ILE A 125 3.04 -8.40 -9.66
C ILE A 125 4.32 -9.17 -9.94
N ASP A 126 5.03 -9.59 -8.89
CA ASP A 126 6.16 -10.50 -8.99
C ASP A 126 5.77 -11.88 -9.56
N ASP A 127 6.76 -12.67 -9.96
CA ASP A 127 6.54 -14.01 -10.50
C ASP A 127 5.86 -14.91 -9.45
N VAL A 128 4.84 -15.67 -9.88
CA VAL A 128 4.13 -16.63 -9.02
C VAL A 128 5.05 -17.73 -8.50
N ALA A 129 6.18 -18.00 -9.17
CA ALA A 129 7.22 -18.88 -8.68
C ALA A 129 7.78 -18.44 -7.32
N GLY A 130 7.73 -17.15 -7.00
CA GLY A 130 8.14 -16.62 -5.70
C GLY A 130 7.30 -17.15 -4.53
N LEU A 131 6.06 -17.59 -4.78
CA LEU A 131 5.18 -18.16 -3.72
C LEU A 131 5.47 -19.63 -3.42
N SER A 132 6.23 -20.31 -4.27
CA SER A 132 6.43 -21.75 -4.16
C SER A 132 7.39 -22.08 -3.02
N GLY A 133 6.93 -22.91 -2.07
CA GLY A 133 7.69 -23.28 -0.88
C GLY A 133 7.57 -22.29 0.28
N ASP A 134 7.07 -21.08 0.06
CA ASP A 134 6.95 -20.07 1.10
C ASP A 134 6.05 -20.54 2.25
N PRO A 135 6.47 -20.39 3.52
CA PRO A 135 5.64 -20.72 4.66
C PRO A 135 4.45 -19.76 4.75
N VAL A 136 3.25 -20.32 4.72
CA VAL A 136 2.00 -19.56 4.90
C VAL A 136 1.21 -20.14 6.07
N TYR A 137 0.98 -19.32 7.09
CA TYR A 137 0.08 -19.66 8.19
C TYR A 137 -1.30 -19.04 7.98
N LEU A 138 -2.36 -19.83 8.15
CA LEU A 138 -3.74 -19.37 8.07
C LEU A 138 -4.46 -19.70 9.37
N PHE A 139 -5.31 -18.78 9.83
CA PHE A 139 -6.19 -19.00 10.98
C PHE A 139 -7.64 -18.64 10.65
N SER A 140 -8.57 -19.51 11.02
CA SER A 140 -10.01 -19.21 11.05
C SER A 140 -10.65 -19.73 12.32
N GLY A 141 -11.54 -18.95 12.92
CA GLY A 141 -12.40 -19.41 14.00
C GLY A 141 -13.65 -20.12 13.47
N THR A 142 -14.03 -21.25 14.06
CA THR A 142 -15.29 -21.94 13.69
C THR A 142 -16.54 -21.14 14.08
N GLY A 143 -16.38 -20.15 14.98
CA GLY A 143 -17.41 -19.19 15.38
C GLY A 143 -17.36 -17.87 14.61
N ASP A 144 -16.49 -17.71 13.62
CA ASP A 144 -16.39 -16.48 12.83
C ASP A 144 -17.58 -16.34 11.86
N ALA A 145 -18.45 -15.39 12.17
CA ALA A 145 -19.61 -15.04 11.34
C ALA A 145 -19.38 -13.80 10.44
N THR A 146 -18.18 -13.21 10.49
CA THR A 146 -17.82 -12.01 9.71
C THR A 146 -17.04 -12.39 8.45
N VAL A 147 -15.93 -13.11 8.59
CA VAL A 147 -15.24 -13.76 7.47
C VAL A 147 -15.34 -15.25 7.69
N LYS A 148 -16.33 -15.85 7.02
CA LYS A 148 -16.68 -17.25 7.27
C LYS A 148 -15.54 -18.18 6.91
N GLN A 149 -15.36 -19.23 7.70
CA GLN A 149 -14.32 -20.24 7.50
C GLN A 149 -14.18 -20.79 6.07
N PRO A 150 -15.24 -20.99 5.25
CA PRO A 150 -15.08 -21.38 3.85
C PRO A 150 -14.27 -20.39 3.00
N VAL A 151 -14.31 -19.10 3.30
CA VAL A 151 -13.49 -18.07 2.63
C VAL A 151 -12.01 -18.28 2.94
N VAL A 152 -11.67 -18.56 4.21
CA VAL A 152 -10.28 -18.84 4.62
C VAL A 152 -9.80 -20.18 4.05
N SER A 153 -10.70 -21.17 3.94
CA SER A 153 -10.39 -22.43 3.25
C SER A 153 -10.08 -22.21 1.77
N ALA A 154 -10.82 -21.33 1.07
CA ALA A 154 -10.49 -20.97 -0.30
C ALA A 154 -9.14 -20.24 -0.42
N LEU A 155 -8.72 -19.48 0.60
CA LEU A 155 -7.37 -18.92 0.67
C LEU A 155 -6.30 -19.99 0.86
N ALA A 156 -6.58 -21.04 1.64
CA ALA A 156 -5.68 -22.18 1.78
C ALA A 156 -5.49 -22.90 0.44
N ASP A 157 -6.59 -23.14 -0.28
CA ASP A 157 -6.56 -23.75 -1.61
C ASP A 157 -5.81 -22.86 -2.62
N TYR A 158 -6.05 -21.54 -2.59
CA TYR A 158 -5.32 -20.56 -3.41
C TYR A 158 -3.79 -20.63 -3.21
N TYR A 159 -3.32 -20.63 -1.97
CA TYR A 159 -1.88 -20.70 -1.69
C TYR A 159 -1.29 -22.07 -2.05
N ALA A 160 -2.02 -23.15 -1.77
CA ALA A 160 -1.61 -24.49 -2.16
C ALA A 160 -1.50 -24.65 -3.68
N HIS A 161 -2.37 -23.99 -4.46
CA HIS A 161 -2.29 -23.95 -5.93
C HIS A 161 -0.94 -23.41 -6.43
N PHE A 162 -0.42 -22.35 -5.79
CA PHE A 162 0.89 -21.77 -6.13
C PHE A 162 2.08 -22.48 -5.46
N GLY A 163 1.83 -23.59 -4.76
CA GLY A 163 2.87 -24.42 -4.16
C GLY A 163 3.45 -23.89 -2.85
N ALA A 164 2.77 -22.96 -2.18
CA ALA A 164 3.18 -22.49 -0.84
C ALA A 164 3.04 -23.61 0.20
N ASN A 165 3.87 -23.55 1.25
CA ASN A 165 3.81 -24.46 2.39
C ASN A 165 2.75 -23.97 3.41
N VAL A 166 1.51 -24.41 3.23
CA VAL A 166 0.36 -23.94 4.01
C VAL A 166 0.18 -24.70 5.34
N LEU A 167 0.17 -23.98 6.45
CA LEU A 167 -0.28 -24.44 7.77
C LEU A 167 -1.59 -23.74 8.14
N TYR A 168 -2.70 -24.48 8.22
CA TYR A 168 -4.03 -23.90 8.47
C TYR A 168 -4.64 -24.39 9.80
N ASP A 169 -4.71 -23.48 10.77
CA ASP A 169 -5.46 -23.68 12.01
C ASP A 169 -6.93 -23.25 11.85
N LYS A 170 -7.82 -24.23 11.98
CA LYS A 170 -9.26 -24.07 11.73
C LYS A 170 -10.14 -24.77 12.77
N GLY A 171 -9.55 -25.20 13.89
CA GLY A 171 -10.23 -25.99 14.92
C GLY A 171 -10.78 -25.16 16.08
N THR A 172 -10.23 -23.97 16.28
CA THR A 172 -10.55 -23.12 17.44
C THR A 172 -11.93 -22.48 17.28
N ALA A 173 -12.75 -22.49 18.34
CA ALA A 173 -14.09 -21.86 18.38
C ALA A 173 -14.07 -20.33 18.48
N ALA A 174 -13.05 -19.70 17.87
CA ALA A 174 -12.89 -18.26 17.93
C ALA A 174 -13.97 -17.53 17.14
N GLY A 175 -14.32 -16.32 17.58
CA GLY A 175 -15.03 -15.34 16.75
C GLY A 175 -14.08 -14.63 15.77
N HIS A 176 -14.54 -13.53 15.16
CA HIS A 176 -13.72 -12.71 14.25
C HIS A 176 -12.75 -11.83 15.04
N ALA A 177 -11.51 -12.28 15.21
CA ALA A 177 -10.50 -11.57 15.99
C ALA A 177 -9.07 -12.03 15.65
N TRP A 178 -8.10 -11.18 15.99
CA TRP A 178 -6.72 -11.60 16.18
C TRP A 178 -6.64 -12.48 17.45
N ILE A 179 -5.97 -13.63 17.39
CA ILE A 179 -5.92 -14.56 18.52
C ILE A 179 -4.59 -14.44 19.23
N SER A 180 -4.60 -13.97 20.46
CA SER A 180 -3.39 -13.73 21.24
C SER A 180 -3.62 -14.04 22.72
N PRO A 181 -2.60 -14.55 23.45
CA PRO A 181 -2.66 -14.71 24.90
C PRO A 181 -2.96 -13.42 25.67
N LEU A 182 -2.68 -12.26 25.09
CA LEU A 182 -2.93 -10.94 25.67
C LEU A 182 -4.30 -10.37 25.30
N GLY A 183 -5.08 -11.06 24.47
CA GLY A 183 -6.40 -10.62 24.05
C GLY A 183 -7.33 -10.38 25.24
N PRO A 184 -7.97 -9.20 25.36
CA PRO A 184 -8.88 -8.91 26.47
C PRO A 184 -10.24 -9.61 26.34
N ASN A 185 -10.61 -10.06 25.14
CA ASN A 185 -11.90 -10.70 24.89
C ASN A 185 -11.82 -12.21 25.05
N ALA A 186 -12.96 -12.82 25.40
CA ALA A 186 -13.13 -14.27 25.37
C ALA A 186 -13.02 -14.82 23.93
N CYS A 187 -12.55 -16.07 23.79
CA CYS A 187 -12.31 -16.69 22.49
C CYS A 187 -13.46 -16.55 21.48
N THR A 188 -14.70 -16.80 21.89
CA THR A 188 -15.88 -16.80 21.03
C THR A 188 -16.40 -15.41 20.65
N ALA A 189 -15.82 -14.33 21.19
CA ALA A 189 -16.33 -12.98 20.98
C ALA A 189 -16.04 -12.46 19.57
N THR A 190 -16.98 -11.70 19.00
CA THR A 190 -16.76 -10.84 17.82
C THR A 190 -17.10 -9.41 18.21
N ALA A 191 -16.19 -8.75 18.91
CA ALA A 191 -16.40 -7.42 19.47
C ALA A 191 -15.08 -6.66 19.60
N THR A 192 -15.14 -5.33 19.66
CA THR A 192 -13.96 -4.48 19.96
C THR A 192 -13.28 -4.95 21.26
N PRO A 193 -11.93 -5.01 21.33
CA PRO A 193 -10.96 -4.55 20.33
C PRO A 193 -10.64 -5.58 19.22
N PHE A 194 -11.43 -6.65 19.08
CA PHE A 194 -11.22 -7.75 18.12
C PHE A 194 -9.87 -8.47 18.30
N ILE A 195 -9.50 -8.65 19.57
CA ILE A 195 -8.32 -9.41 19.99
C ILE A 195 -8.77 -10.35 21.11
N ASN A 196 -8.73 -11.65 20.85
CA ASN A 196 -9.32 -12.66 21.72
C ASN A 196 -8.25 -13.57 22.32
N ASN A 197 -8.44 -13.94 23.58
CA ASN A 197 -7.67 -14.99 24.23
C ASN A 197 -8.40 -16.33 24.12
N CYS A 198 -7.81 -17.25 23.36
CA CYS A 198 -8.31 -18.61 23.15
C CYS A 198 -7.54 -19.68 23.93
N GLY A 199 -6.67 -19.30 24.86
CA GLY A 199 -5.80 -20.23 25.59
C GLY A 199 -4.66 -20.80 24.74
N ILE A 200 -4.39 -20.20 23.57
CA ILE A 200 -3.31 -20.57 22.66
C ILE A 200 -2.43 -19.35 22.36
N ASP A 201 -1.18 -19.62 22.00
CA ASP A 201 -0.20 -18.66 21.49
C ASP A 201 -0.11 -18.85 19.97
N ALA A 202 -1.00 -18.17 19.24
CA ALA A 202 -1.04 -18.26 17.79
C ALA A 202 0.23 -17.67 17.17
N GLU A 203 0.80 -16.62 17.79
CA GLU A 203 2.03 -15.96 17.38
C GLU A 203 3.22 -16.92 17.41
N ARG A 204 3.40 -17.68 18.49
CA ARG A 204 4.43 -18.73 18.56
C ARG A 204 4.30 -19.74 17.44
N THR A 205 3.06 -20.11 17.12
CA THR A 205 2.77 -21.13 16.10
C THR A 205 3.11 -20.60 14.71
N PHE A 206 2.60 -19.43 14.34
CA PHE A 206 2.84 -18.90 13.01
C PHE A 206 4.28 -18.42 12.83
N LEU A 207 4.88 -17.75 13.81
CA LEU A 207 6.28 -17.35 13.71
C LEU A 207 7.20 -18.57 13.67
N GLY A 208 6.87 -19.64 14.39
CA GLY A 208 7.58 -20.91 14.27
C GLY A 208 7.49 -21.51 12.86
N HIS A 209 6.34 -21.40 12.19
CA HIS A 209 6.19 -21.84 10.81
C HIS A 209 6.95 -20.97 9.81
N LEU A 210 6.88 -19.64 9.96
CA LEU A 210 7.55 -18.68 9.09
C LEU A 210 9.08 -18.69 9.24
N LEU A 211 9.57 -18.81 10.47
CA LEU A 211 10.99 -18.67 10.82
C LEU A 211 11.68 -20.03 11.06
N GLY A 212 10.94 -21.13 10.95
CA GLY A 212 11.38 -22.49 11.28
C GLY A 212 11.39 -22.80 12.79
N SER A 213 11.74 -21.84 13.64
CA SER A 213 11.61 -21.96 15.10
C SER A 213 11.61 -20.59 15.78
N VAL A 214 11.03 -20.50 16.98
CA VAL A 214 11.08 -19.31 17.83
C VAL A 214 11.38 -19.65 19.29
N LYS A 215 12.14 -18.77 19.95
CA LYS A 215 12.38 -18.79 21.40
C LYS A 215 11.09 -18.46 22.15
N ALA A 216 11.12 -18.65 23.48
CA ALA A 216 10.01 -18.21 24.32
C ALA A 216 9.86 -16.67 24.25
N PRO A 217 8.62 -16.14 24.31
CA PRO A 217 8.40 -14.70 24.30
C PRO A 217 8.97 -14.04 25.57
N ALA A 218 9.40 -12.78 25.45
CA ALA A 218 9.80 -11.98 26.60
C ALA A 218 8.59 -11.68 27.50
N ALA A 219 8.77 -11.78 28.81
CA ALA A 219 7.72 -11.39 29.77
C ALA A 219 7.48 -9.87 29.79
N ALA A 220 8.54 -9.09 29.52
CA ALA A 220 8.52 -7.65 29.37
C ALA A 220 9.48 -7.26 28.23
N PRO A 221 8.96 -6.82 27.06
CA PRO A 221 9.81 -6.46 25.93
C PRO A 221 10.73 -5.27 26.26
N GLY A 222 12.02 -5.37 25.94
CA GLY A 222 13.05 -4.35 26.23
C GLY A 222 13.41 -3.43 25.05
N GLY A 223 12.83 -3.67 23.88
CA GLY A 223 13.00 -2.86 22.68
C GLY A 223 12.29 -1.51 22.72
N SER A 224 12.32 -0.79 21.60
CA SER A 224 11.70 0.53 21.45
C SER A 224 10.54 0.46 20.47
N LEU A 225 9.37 0.97 20.88
CA LEU A 225 8.26 1.22 19.98
C LEU A 225 8.38 2.62 19.38
N ILE A 226 8.86 2.73 18.15
CA ILE A 226 9.12 3.99 17.47
C ILE A 226 7.86 4.42 16.71
N ARG A 227 7.40 5.65 16.94
CA ARG A 227 6.33 6.32 16.20
C ARG A 227 6.93 7.21 15.11
N PHE A 228 6.56 6.98 13.86
CA PHE A 228 7.10 7.68 12.68
C PHE A 228 6.00 8.27 11.78
N ASP A 229 6.39 9.18 10.88
CA ASP A 229 5.50 9.83 9.91
C ASP A 229 5.35 8.99 8.62
N GLN A 230 4.15 8.46 8.37
CA GLN A 230 3.84 7.67 7.17
C GLN A 230 3.79 8.51 5.89
N ASN A 231 3.61 9.83 5.98
CA ASN A 231 3.57 10.68 4.78
C ASN A 231 4.84 10.55 3.94
N ARG A 232 5.99 10.31 4.59
CA ARG A 232 7.28 10.12 3.92
C ARG A 232 7.34 8.91 2.99
N TYR A 233 6.48 7.93 3.23
CA TYR A 233 6.50 6.65 2.52
C TYR A 233 5.33 6.49 1.56
N VAL A 234 4.31 7.35 1.66
CA VAL A 234 3.10 7.27 0.83
C VAL A 234 3.34 7.94 -0.53
N PRO A 235 2.91 7.33 -1.66
CA PRO A 235 2.93 7.97 -2.95
C PRO A 235 2.24 9.35 -2.94
N GLY A 236 2.96 10.39 -3.36
CA GLY A 236 2.46 11.77 -3.34
C GLY A 236 2.49 12.45 -1.97
N GLY A 237 3.11 11.84 -0.95
CA GLY A 237 3.45 12.49 0.31
C GLY A 237 2.27 12.79 1.25
N ARG A 238 1.11 12.16 1.03
CA ARG A 238 -0.15 12.46 1.76
C ARG A 238 -0.89 11.19 2.14
N ALA A 239 -0.61 10.66 3.34
CA ALA A 239 -1.17 9.40 3.83
C ALA A 239 -2.70 9.38 3.87
N LYS A 240 -3.32 10.47 4.34
CA LYS A 240 -4.78 10.59 4.39
C LYS A 240 -5.44 10.48 3.02
N ALA A 241 -4.76 10.86 1.94
CA ALA A 241 -5.29 10.76 0.57
C ALA A 241 -5.45 9.31 0.09
N VAL A 242 -4.87 8.35 0.82
CA VAL A 242 -4.92 6.92 0.50
C VAL A 242 -5.50 6.12 1.67
N SER A 243 -6.27 6.76 2.56
CA SER A 243 -6.88 6.13 3.75
C SER A 243 -5.87 5.56 4.75
N MET A 244 -4.66 6.12 4.82
CA MET A 244 -3.65 5.79 5.82
C MET A 244 -3.47 6.92 6.83
N ASP A 245 -3.14 6.57 8.08
CA ASP A 245 -2.82 7.56 9.12
C ASP A 245 -1.53 8.32 8.73
N GLU A 246 -1.34 9.51 9.26
CA GLU A 246 -0.03 10.16 9.19
C GLU A 246 0.97 9.47 10.13
N THR A 247 0.48 8.71 11.12
CA THR A 247 1.27 8.04 12.15
C THR A 247 1.43 6.54 11.87
N GLY A 248 2.66 6.05 11.84
CA GLY A 248 3.00 4.62 11.79
C GLY A 248 3.85 4.23 13.00
N PHE A 249 4.01 2.92 13.25
CA PHE A 249 4.84 2.44 14.35
C PHE A 249 5.76 1.30 13.91
N VAL A 250 6.93 1.19 14.55
CA VAL A 250 7.82 0.03 14.41
C VAL A 250 8.38 -0.35 15.77
N TYR A 251 8.28 -1.62 16.14
CA TYR A 251 8.95 -2.17 17.31
C TYR A 251 10.33 -2.70 16.90
N VAL A 252 11.37 -2.22 17.58
CA VAL A 252 12.76 -2.60 17.31
C VAL A 252 13.37 -3.21 18.58
N PRO A 253 13.69 -4.51 18.59
CA PRO A 253 14.43 -5.14 19.67
C PRO A 253 15.82 -4.53 19.87
N GLN A 254 16.35 -4.64 21.08
CA GLN A 254 17.71 -4.16 21.39
C GLN A 254 18.78 -4.83 20.53
N SER A 255 18.62 -6.10 20.17
CA SER A 255 19.58 -6.79 19.30
C SER A 255 19.68 -6.15 17.91
N CYS A 256 18.54 -5.88 17.27
CA CYS A 256 18.48 -5.21 15.98
C CYS A 256 19.02 -3.77 16.04
N ALA A 257 18.73 -3.05 17.13
CA ALA A 257 19.30 -1.72 17.37
C ALA A 257 20.83 -1.75 17.52
N ASN A 258 21.39 -2.88 17.94
CA ASN A 258 22.83 -3.12 18.09
C ASN A 258 23.43 -3.88 16.89
N ASN A 259 22.84 -3.73 15.70
CA ASN A 259 23.33 -4.25 14.41
C ASN A 259 23.36 -5.79 14.29
N ALA A 260 22.50 -6.51 15.01
CA ALA A 260 22.20 -7.89 14.64
C ALA A 260 21.52 -7.93 13.25
N THR A 261 21.74 -9.00 12.50
CA THR A 261 20.91 -9.31 11.33
C THR A 261 19.54 -9.74 11.83
N CYS A 262 18.50 -9.05 11.35
CA CYS A 262 17.14 -9.23 11.82
C CYS A 262 16.19 -9.57 10.68
N LYS A 263 15.00 -10.03 11.05
CA LYS A 263 13.88 -10.20 10.12
C LYS A 263 12.86 -9.09 10.36
N VAL A 264 11.95 -8.87 9.42
CA VAL A 264 10.86 -7.92 9.55
C VAL A 264 9.52 -8.66 9.42
N VAL A 265 8.61 -8.45 10.36
CA VAL A 265 7.19 -8.79 10.18
C VAL A 265 6.38 -7.51 10.04
N VAL A 266 5.66 -7.38 8.93
CA VAL A 266 4.70 -6.30 8.69
C VAL A 266 3.35 -6.73 9.24
N ALA A 267 2.99 -6.21 10.42
CA ALA A 267 1.78 -6.56 11.15
C ALA A 267 0.63 -5.56 10.89
N LEU A 268 -0.44 -6.05 10.25
CA LEU A 268 -1.53 -5.26 9.70
C LEU A 268 -2.81 -5.50 10.49
N HIS A 269 -3.24 -4.46 11.20
CA HIS A 269 -4.49 -4.47 11.96
C HIS A 269 -5.72 -4.63 11.03
N GLY A 270 -6.84 -5.09 11.58
CA GLY A 270 -8.10 -5.21 10.86
C GLY A 270 -8.90 -3.90 10.81
N CYS A 271 -10.11 -3.99 10.24
CA CYS A 271 -11.05 -2.87 10.30
C CYS A 271 -11.34 -2.49 11.76
N LYS A 272 -11.51 -1.19 12.05
CA LYS A 272 -11.81 -0.65 13.40
C LYS A 272 -10.69 -0.84 14.43
N GLN A 273 -9.48 -1.20 14.00
CA GLN A 273 -8.32 -1.46 14.86
C GLN A 273 -7.13 -0.53 14.58
N GLY A 274 -7.31 0.49 13.73
CA GLY A 274 -6.26 1.49 13.47
C GLY A 274 -6.07 2.42 14.66
N TYR A 275 -4.84 2.92 14.85
CA TYR A 275 -4.46 3.76 15.99
C TYR A 275 -5.44 4.90 16.29
N SER A 276 -5.81 5.67 15.27
CA SER A 276 -6.73 6.82 15.40
C SER A 276 -8.22 6.44 15.37
N TYR A 277 -8.56 5.17 15.22
CA TYR A 277 -9.96 4.74 15.14
C TYR A 277 -10.61 4.79 16.53
N GLN A 278 -11.46 5.79 16.79
CA GLN A 278 -12.34 5.86 17.97
C GLN A 278 -11.66 5.56 19.33
N GLY A 279 -10.44 6.07 19.53
CA GLY A 279 -9.70 5.88 20.79
C GLY A 279 -9.02 4.51 20.94
N PHE A 280 -8.90 3.73 19.86
CA PHE A 280 -8.28 2.41 19.87
C PHE A 280 -6.79 2.46 20.27
N GLY A 281 -6.05 3.50 19.86
CA GLY A 281 -4.69 3.75 20.32
C GLY A 281 -3.73 2.61 19.99
N THR A 282 -2.81 2.28 20.91
CA THR A 282 -1.80 1.22 20.73
C THR A 282 -2.35 -0.19 20.95
N THR A 283 -3.66 -0.39 21.11
CA THR A 283 -4.24 -1.67 21.56
C THR A 283 -3.82 -2.87 20.69
N PHE A 284 -3.76 -2.74 19.36
CA PHE A 284 -3.29 -3.84 18.51
C PHE A 284 -1.81 -4.14 18.73
N LEU A 285 -0.97 -3.10 18.82
CA LEU A 285 0.47 -3.21 19.02
C LEU A 285 0.79 -3.84 20.40
N ASP A 286 0.01 -3.49 21.42
CA ASP A 286 0.20 -3.95 22.80
C ASP A 286 -0.37 -5.35 23.08
N LYS A 287 -1.32 -5.82 22.25
CA LYS A 287 -2.10 -7.03 22.51
C LYS A 287 -2.00 -8.09 21.43
N ALA A 288 -1.33 -7.82 20.31
CA ALA A 288 -1.07 -8.85 19.29
C ALA A 288 -0.01 -9.88 19.71
N HIS A 289 0.65 -9.71 20.86
CA HIS A 289 1.72 -10.59 21.38
C HIS A 289 2.97 -10.70 20.48
N LEU A 290 3.11 -9.78 19.52
CA LEU A 290 4.20 -9.79 18.54
C LEU A 290 5.49 -9.17 19.10
N ASN A 291 5.39 -8.13 19.93
CA ASN A 291 6.57 -7.46 20.49
C ASN A 291 7.33 -8.39 21.45
N GLU A 292 6.60 -9.22 22.19
CA GLU A 292 7.13 -10.21 23.13
C GLU A 292 7.93 -11.30 22.41
N HIS A 293 7.43 -11.79 21.27
CA HIS A 293 8.19 -12.72 20.42
C HIS A 293 9.33 -12.02 19.69
N ALA A 294 9.12 -10.79 19.24
CA ALA A 294 10.12 -10.00 18.54
C ALA A 294 11.40 -9.79 19.36
N ASP A 295 11.23 -9.49 20.65
CA ASP A 295 12.32 -9.16 21.55
C ASP A 295 13.33 -10.31 21.78
N THR A 296 12.93 -11.55 21.51
CA THR A 296 13.78 -12.74 21.73
C THR A 296 14.26 -13.41 20.44
N ASN A 297 13.77 -12.96 19.27
CA ASN A 297 13.95 -13.63 17.98
C ASN A 297 14.54 -12.74 16.87
N ASP A 298 15.24 -11.65 17.22
CA ASP A 298 15.89 -10.77 16.24
C ASP A 298 14.92 -10.32 15.13
N LEU A 299 13.73 -9.91 15.56
CA LEU A 299 12.61 -9.65 14.68
C LEU A 299 12.09 -8.23 14.92
N ILE A 300 12.10 -7.41 13.88
CA ILE A 300 11.50 -6.08 13.86
C ILE A 300 10.02 -6.24 13.49
N VAL A 301 9.12 -5.51 14.16
CA VAL A 301 7.69 -5.52 13.82
C VAL A 301 7.25 -4.16 13.33
N LEU A 302 6.92 -4.06 12.04
CA LEU A 302 6.38 -2.85 11.42
C LEU A 302 4.86 -2.86 11.55
N TYR A 303 4.27 -1.77 12.04
CA TYR A 303 2.83 -1.58 12.22
C TYR A 303 2.32 -0.36 11.44
N PRO A 304 2.13 -0.49 10.12
CA PRO A 304 1.48 0.55 9.34
C PRO A 304 0.04 0.77 9.84
N GLN A 305 -0.48 1.99 9.69
CA GLN A 305 -1.82 2.35 10.20
C GLN A 305 -2.73 2.84 9.07
N ALA A 306 -3.90 2.21 8.95
CA ALA A 306 -5.02 2.69 8.14
C ALA A 306 -5.98 3.55 8.98
N ILE A 307 -6.71 4.45 8.32
CA ILE A 307 -7.74 5.30 8.95
C ILE A 307 -9.04 5.27 8.15
N PRO A 308 -10.18 5.60 8.77
CA PRO A 308 -11.41 5.85 8.03
C PRO A 308 -11.26 6.96 7.00
N THR A 309 -11.94 6.81 5.87
CA THR A 309 -12.16 7.93 4.94
C THR A 309 -13.18 8.90 5.52
N THR A 310 -13.10 10.18 5.11
CA THR A 310 -14.15 11.17 5.39
C THR A 310 -15.41 10.94 4.55
N THR A 311 -15.30 10.17 3.47
CA THR A 311 -16.41 9.65 2.66
C THR A 311 -16.84 8.27 3.17
N LEU A 312 -17.95 7.74 2.64
CA LEU A 312 -18.45 6.40 3.00
C LEU A 312 -17.71 5.25 2.29
N ASP A 313 -16.62 5.55 1.57
CA ASP A 313 -15.83 4.54 0.86
C ASP A 313 -15.21 3.51 1.81
N ASN A 314 -14.66 3.96 2.95
CA ASN A 314 -14.03 3.14 3.98
C ASN A 314 -14.26 3.71 5.40
N PRO A 315 -15.50 3.67 5.94
CA PRO A 315 -15.83 4.27 7.23
C PRO A 315 -15.22 3.53 8.43
N ASN A 316 -14.77 2.29 8.23
CA ASN A 316 -14.23 1.44 9.29
C ASN A 316 -12.70 1.48 9.38
N GLY A 317 -12.02 2.26 8.52
CA GLY A 317 -10.55 2.32 8.51
C GLY A 317 -9.88 0.98 8.20
N CYS A 318 -10.46 0.23 7.26
CA CYS A 318 -9.89 -0.99 6.73
C CYS A 318 -8.74 -0.70 5.75
N TRP A 319 -7.86 -1.68 5.55
CA TRP A 319 -6.95 -1.66 4.41
C TRP A 319 -7.69 -1.76 3.08
N ASN A 320 -7.09 -1.29 1.98
CA ASN A 320 -7.69 -1.31 0.67
C ASN A 320 -7.59 -2.70 0.05
N TRP A 321 -8.69 -3.46 0.16
CA TRP A 321 -8.83 -4.79 -0.44
C TRP A 321 -10.01 -4.90 -1.41
N TRP A 322 -10.75 -3.81 -1.64
CA TRP A 322 -11.87 -3.74 -2.59
C TRP A 322 -11.79 -2.55 -3.57
N GLY A 323 -10.64 -1.87 -3.66
CA GLY A 323 -10.38 -0.84 -4.66
C GLY A 323 -11.07 0.50 -4.40
N TYR A 324 -11.27 0.84 -3.12
CA TYR A 324 -11.88 2.13 -2.75
C TYR A 324 -11.01 3.32 -3.21
N LEU A 325 -11.60 4.52 -3.19
CA LEU A 325 -10.95 5.77 -3.63
C LEU A 325 -10.43 5.72 -5.08
N GLY A 326 -11.05 4.87 -5.92
CA GLY A 326 -10.72 4.71 -7.34
C GLY A 326 -9.36 4.07 -7.59
N ASP A 327 -8.76 3.42 -6.60
CA ASP A 327 -7.47 2.74 -6.75
C ASP A 327 -7.65 1.34 -7.34
N SER A 328 -7.73 1.24 -8.66
CA SER A 328 -7.83 -0.05 -9.36
C SER A 328 -6.55 -0.90 -9.30
N ALA A 329 -5.44 -0.34 -8.81
CA ALA A 329 -4.18 -1.05 -8.63
C ALA A 329 -3.99 -1.55 -7.18
N TYR A 330 -4.98 -1.42 -6.30
CA TYR A 330 -4.88 -1.68 -4.85
C TYR A 330 -4.23 -3.00 -4.40
N SER A 331 -4.21 -4.02 -5.27
CA SER A 331 -3.70 -5.37 -5.00
C SER A 331 -2.40 -5.69 -5.74
N ARG A 332 -1.79 -4.75 -6.46
CA ARG A 332 -0.65 -5.02 -7.36
C ARG A 332 0.36 -3.87 -7.34
N HIS A 333 1.46 -3.99 -8.10
CA HIS A 333 2.43 -2.91 -8.27
C HIS A 333 1.74 -1.59 -8.65
N GLY A 334 2.10 -0.50 -7.97
CA GLY A 334 1.50 0.82 -8.11
C GLY A 334 0.23 1.05 -7.28
N GLY A 335 -0.28 0.05 -6.55
CA GLY A 335 -1.36 0.20 -5.59
C GLY A 335 -0.94 1.06 -4.39
N LYS A 336 -1.71 2.09 -4.06
CA LYS A 336 -1.19 3.19 -3.24
C LYS A 336 -0.79 2.79 -1.82
N GLN A 337 -1.59 1.94 -1.17
CA GLN A 337 -1.28 1.46 0.18
C GLN A 337 -0.17 0.40 0.18
N ILE A 338 -0.14 -0.49 -0.82
CA ILE A 338 0.93 -1.48 -0.97
C ILE A 338 2.27 -0.76 -1.17
N GLU A 339 2.34 0.22 -2.07
CA GLU A 339 3.57 1.01 -2.29
C GLU A 339 4.01 1.77 -1.04
N ALA A 340 3.06 2.26 -0.24
CA ALA A 340 3.37 2.93 1.01
C ALA A 340 4.04 1.98 2.01
N ILE A 341 3.48 0.78 2.17
CA ILE A 341 4.03 -0.26 3.05
C ILE A 341 5.39 -0.73 2.52
N MET A 342 5.52 -0.97 1.21
CA MET A 342 6.80 -1.37 0.61
C MET A 342 7.89 -0.32 0.78
N SER A 343 7.53 0.97 0.74
CA SER A 343 8.48 2.05 1.01
C SER A 343 8.96 2.03 2.47
N MET A 344 8.09 1.65 3.42
CA MET A 344 8.48 1.45 4.83
C MET A 344 9.37 0.21 5.00
N VAL A 345 9.03 -0.91 4.36
CA VAL A 345 9.83 -2.15 4.38
C VAL A 345 11.24 -1.89 3.85
N ARG A 346 11.35 -1.20 2.70
CA ARG A 346 12.64 -0.82 2.11
C ARG A 346 13.43 0.12 3.02
N ALA A 347 12.76 1.06 3.70
CA ALA A 347 13.41 1.95 4.66
C ALA A 347 13.99 1.21 5.87
N LEU A 348 13.39 0.07 6.25
CA LEU A 348 13.92 -0.83 7.27
C LEU A 348 15.08 -1.72 6.78
N GLY A 349 15.34 -1.77 5.48
CA GLY A 349 16.35 -2.64 4.87
C GLY A 349 15.80 -3.94 4.30
N GLY A 350 14.48 -4.18 4.35
CA GLY A 350 13.86 -5.35 3.73
C GLY A 350 13.76 -5.20 2.21
N GLY A 351 14.23 -6.21 1.45
CA GLY A 351 14.12 -6.24 -0.02
C GLY A 351 15.37 -6.65 -0.81
N GLY A 352 16.47 -7.09 -0.17
CA GLY A 352 17.60 -7.81 -0.78
C GLY A 352 18.44 -7.10 -1.85
N GLY A 353 17.96 -6.00 -2.44
CA GLY A 353 18.77 -5.08 -3.21
C GLY A 353 19.44 -4.07 -2.30
N GLU A 354 20.56 -3.51 -2.76
CA GLU A 354 21.13 -2.25 -2.26
C GLU A 354 20.04 -1.37 -1.64
N THR A 355 20.30 -0.88 -0.41
CA THR A 355 19.54 0.21 0.20
C THR A 355 19.04 1.11 -0.92
N PRO A 356 17.71 1.24 -1.19
CA PRO A 356 17.27 2.15 -2.22
C PRO A 356 17.89 3.48 -1.84
N PRO A 357 18.75 4.06 -2.69
CA PRO A 357 19.58 5.17 -2.27
C PRO A 357 18.74 6.38 -1.84
N GLY A 358 18.19 6.43 -0.61
CA GLY A 358 17.28 7.48 -0.14
C GLY A 358 16.34 7.97 -1.25
N GLY A 359 15.38 7.12 -1.63
CA GLY A 359 14.40 7.51 -2.65
C GLY A 359 13.81 8.87 -2.32
N GLY A 360 13.82 9.77 -3.30
CA GLY A 360 13.52 11.18 -3.11
C GLY A 360 12.66 11.70 -4.25
N SER A 361 12.03 12.84 -4.01
CA SER A 361 11.34 13.58 -5.05
C SER A 361 11.86 15.01 -5.08
N VAL A 362 12.10 15.51 -6.29
CA VAL A 362 12.40 16.91 -6.53
C VAL A 362 11.34 17.50 -7.45
N THR A 363 10.81 18.66 -7.08
CA THR A 363 9.90 19.45 -7.92
C THR A 363 10.64 20.69 -8.39
N LEU A 364 10.91 20.75 -9.68
CA LEU A 364 11.68 21.80 -10.31
C LEU A 364 10.72 22.79 -10.95
N SER A 365 10.79 24.07 -10.57
CA SER A 365 10.11 25.13 -11.32
C SER A 365 10.81 25.37 -12.65
N SER A 366 10.05 25.70 -13.70
CA SER A 366 10.61 26.11 -14.98
C SER A 366 11.41 27.42 -14.86
N ILE A 367 12.34 27.62 -15.79
CA ILE A 367 13.24 28.76 -15.84
C ILE A 367 12.64 29.79 -16.79
N ASP A 368 11.92 30.75 -16.22
CA ASP A 368 11.16 31.79 -16.95
C ASP A 368 11.98 32.50 -18.06
N ALA A 369 13.27 32.77 -17.82
CA ALA A 369 14.15 33.43 -18.80
C ALA A 369 14.55 32.54 -20.00
N GLU A 370 14.33 31.23 -19.90
CA GLU A 370 14.61 30.21 -20.91
C GLU A 370 13.33 29.54 -21.43
N ASP A 371 12.16 29.95 -20.90
CA ASP A 371 10.85 29.49 -21.34
C ASP A 371 10.37 30.36 -22.52
N GLY A 372 9.37 29.88 -23.26
CA GLY A 372 8.77 30.64 -24.34
C GLY A 372 7.93 29.76 -25.25
N TYR A 373 7.44 30.31 -26.34
CA TYR A 373 6.75 29.50 -27.36
C TYR A 373 7.14 29.95 -28.76
N THR A 374 7.18 28.98 -29.68
CA THR A 374 7.39 29.24 -31.11
C THR A 374 6.07 29.12 -31.85
N LYS A 375 5.96 29.83 -32.98
CA LYS A 375 4.81 29.75 -33.87
C LYS A 375 5.21 29.67 -35.34
N ALA A 376 4.54 28.84 -36.12
CA ALA A 376 4.81 28.69 -37.55
C ALA A 376 3.53 28.37 -38.35
N ALA A 377 3.64 28.42 -39.68
CA ALA A 377 2.60 27.90 -40.58
C ALA A 377 2.48 26.37 -40.47
N ALA A 378 1.44 25.79 -41.09
CA ALA A 378 1.15 24.36 -41.02
C ALA A 378 2.30 23.46 -41.52
N ASP A 379 3.02 23.94 -42.54
CA ASP A 379 4.20 23.32 -43.14
C ASP A 379 5.51 23.62 -42.38
N GLY A 380 5.42 24.38 -41.28
CA GLY A 380 6.55 24.83 -40.48
C GLY A 380 7.28 26.07 -41.03
N SER A 381 6.84 26.63 -42.15
CA SER A 381 7.44 27.85 -42.70
C SER A 381 7.15 29.07 -41.83
N GLY A 382 8.05 30.06 -41.91
CA GLY A 382 7.90 31.33 -41.18
C GLY A 382 7.84 31.16 -39.67
N ALA A 383 8.60 30.20 -39.12
CA ALA A 383 8.77 30.01 -37.69
C ALA A 383 9.29 31.30 -37.04
N ALA A 384 8.72 31.66 -35.89
CA ALA A 384 9.07 32.84 -35.12
C ALA A 384 8.83 32.59 -33.64
N VAL A 385 9.51 33.36 -32.78
CA VAL A 385 9.22 33.38 -31.34
C VAL A 385 7.91 34.13 -31.10
N GLY A 386 7.10 33.60 -30.19
CA GLY A 386 5.87 34.21 -29.73
C GLY A 386 6.11 35.49 -28.92
N THR A 387 5.21 36.46 -29.03
CA THR A 387 5.40 37.79 -28.42
C THR A 387 4.36 38.10 -27.34
N LEU A 388 3.45 37.18 -27.04
CA LEU A 388 2.33 37.41 -26.12
C LEU A 388 2.55 36.79 -24.73
N GLU A 389 3.74 36.24 -24.48
CA GLU A 389 4.08 35.55 -23.24
C GLU A 389 3.83 36.41 -21.99
N GLY A 390 4.40 37.62 -21.95
CA GLY A 390 4.21 38.52 -20.81
C GLY A 390 2.74 38.95 -20.57
N THR A 391 1.88 38.85 -21.58
CA THR A 391 0.47 39.27 -21.48
C THR A 391 -0.45 38.12 -21.10
N PHE A 392 -0.27 36.94 -21.70
CA PHE A 392 -1.21 35.82 -21.58
C PHE A 392 -0.58 34.53 -21.08
N GLY A 393 0.75 34.41 -21.09
CA GLY A 393 1.50 33.19 -20.83
C GLY A 393 1.93 32.48 -22.13
N LEU A 394 2.31 31.21 -22.00
CA LEU A 394 2.88 30.40 -23.07
C LEU A 394 1.78 29.80 -23.96
N ALA A 395 1.86 30.00 -25.27
CA ALA A 395 0.79 29.62 -26.19
C ALA A 395 0.90 28.19 -26.74
N LEU A 396 -0.24 27.52 -26.84
CA LEU A 396 -0.43 26.20 -27.47
C LEU A 396 -1.62 26.22 -28.42
N GLY A 397 -1.57 25.37 -29.44
CA GLY A 397 -2.65 25.25 -30.44
C GLY A 397 -2.56 26.33 -31.51
N ARG A 398 -3.68 26.63 -32.18
CA ARG A 398 -3.71 27.51 -33.35
C ARG A 398 -4.27 28.89 -33.04
N GLY A 399 -3.46 29.92 -33.29
CA GLY A 399 -3.80 31.33 -33.09
C GLY A 399 -4.71 31.91 -34.18
N THR A 400 -5.19 33.14 -33.95
CA THR A 400 -5.99 33.89 -34.93
C THR A 400 -5.18 34.30 -36.17
N ASP A 401 -3.86 34.35 -36.05
CA ASP A 401 -2.91 34.56 -37.14
C ASP A 401 -2.67 33.30 -38.00
N ALA A 402 -3.50 32.28 -37.84
CA ALA A 402 -3.44 30.99 -38.52
C ALA A 402 -2.18 30.16 -38.24
N LYS A 403 -1.30 30.61 -37.33
CA LYS A 403 -0.08 29.88 -36.94
C LYS A 403 -0.36 28.91 -35.79
N PHE A 404 0.42 27.85 -35.75
CA PHE A 404 0.40 26.82 -34.72
C PHE A 404 1.49 27.12 -33.70
N ASN A 405 1.18 26.96 -32.42
CA ASN A 405 2.06 27.34 -31.31
C ASN A 405 2.57 26.08 -30.59
N ARG A 406 3.86 26.09 -30.23
CA ARG A 406 4.53 25.06 -29.42
C ARG A 406 5.26 25.73 -28.28
N THR A 407 4.97 25.34 -27.05
CA THR A 407 5.66 25.86 -25.86
C THR A 407 6.94 25.10 -25.62
N VAL A 408 7.99 25.79 -25.20
CA VAL A 408 9.24 25.23 -24.68
C VAL A 408 9.37 25.64 -23.22
N LEU A 409 9.67 24.67 -22.36
CA LEU A 409 9.91 24.83 -20.94
C LEU A 409 11.31 24.34 -20.61
N SER A 410 12.03 25.06 -19.78
CA SER A 410 13.42 24.76 -19.41
C SER A 410 13.50 24.46 -17.91
N PHE A 411 14.14 23.34 -17.56
CA PHE A 411 14.33 22.93 -16.16
C PHE A 411 15.81 22.70 -15.87
N ASP A 412 16.27 23.14 -14.69
CA ASP A 412 17.57 22.77 -14.16
C ASP A 412 17.48 21.41 -13.47
N THR A 413 17.73 20.35 -14.24
CA THR A 413 17.64 18.97 -13.77
C THR A 413 18.94 18.48 -13.13
N SER A 414 19.94 19.35 -12.95
CA SER A 414 21.16 19.04 -12.19
C SER A 414 20.91 18.82 -10.68
N ALA A 415 19.78 19.29 -10.18
CA ALA A 415 19.34 19.03 -8.80
C ALA A 415 18.89 17.57 -8.55
N ILE A 416 18.74 16.76 -9.61
CA ILE A 416 18.46 15.32 -9.49
C ILE A 416 19.79 14.62 -9.19
N PRO A 417 19.91 13.85 -8.09
CA PRO A 417 21.20 13.27 -7.74
C PRO A 417 21.64 12.23 -8.78
N ALA A 418 22.90 12.36 -9.23
CA ALA A 418 23.42 11.62 -10.38
C ALA A 418 23.51 10.10 -10.14
N ASP A 419 23.66 9.69 -8.89
CA ASP A 419 23.76 8.31 -8.42
C ASP A 419 22.40 7.59 -8.32
N LYS A 420 21.28 8.31 -8.56
CA LYS A 420 19.92 7.77 -8.38
C LYS A 420 19.31 7.35 -9.71
N THR A 421 18.44 6.35 -9.71
CA THR A 421 17.63 6.00 -10.88
C THR A 421 16.31 6.76 -10.84
N ILE A 422 16.05 7.62 -11.84
CA ILE A 422 14.72 8.23 -12.01
C ILE A 422 13.70 7.11 -12.25
N THR A 423 12.67 7.06 -11.40
CA THR A 423 11.59 6.06 -11.44
C THR A 423 10.32 6.62 -12.04
N ARG A 424 10.10 7.94 -11.89
CA ARG A 424 8.92 8.63 -12.41
C ARG A 424 9.23 10.09 -12.65
N ALA A 425 8.69 10.66 -13.70
CA ALA A 425 8.67 12.10 -13.89
C ALA A 425 7.40 12.54 -14.63
N TYR A 426 6.91 13.75 -14.36
CA TYR A 426 5.77 14.34 -15.05
C TYR A 426 5.81 15.87 -14.96
N VAL A 427 5.23 16.54 -15.96
CA VAL A 427 5.16 18.02 -16.01
C VAL A 427 3.77 18.49 -15.58
N THR A 428 3.69 19.55 -14.80
CA THR A 428 2.43 20.20 -14.41
C THR A 428 2.35 21.60 -14.99
N LEU A 429 1.23 21.85 -15.69
CA LEU A 429 0.91 23.12 -16.33
C LEU A 429 -0.24 23.80 -15.61
N THR A 430 -0.28 25.13 -15.61
CA THR A 430 -1.39 25.90 -15.05
C THR A 430 -2.06 26.71 -16.15
N ARG A 431 -3.38 26.56 -16.32
CA ARG A 431 -4.12 27.27 -17.34
C ARG A 431 -4.19 28.76 -17.01
N SER A 432 -3.95 29.61 -18.02
CA SER A 432 -4.07 31.06 -17.92
C SER A 432 -5.32 31.57 -18.63
N SER A 433 -5.44 31.29 -19.92
CA SER A 433 -6.60 31.67 -20.74
C SER A 433 -6.66 30.81 -22.00
N GLY A 434 -7.65 31.01 -22.86
CA GLY A 434 -7.73 30.33 -24.14
C GLY A 434 -9.10 30.50 -24.80
N SER A 435 -9.20 30.14 -26.07
CA SER A 435 -10.45 30.19 -26.81
C SER A 435 -10.54 29.00 -27.76
N GLY A 436 -11.73 28.43 -27.88
CA GLY A 436 -11.94 27.12 -28.51
C GLY A 436 -11.38 25.97 -27.69
N ASP A 437 -11.43 24.76 -28.27
CA ASP A 437 -10.86 23.55 -27.68
C ASP A 437 -9.81 22.93 -28.63
N PRO A 438 -8.51 23.14 -28.36
CA PRO A 438 -7.43 22.57 -29.16
C PRO A 438 -7.39 21.04 -29.19
N TRP A 439 -7.98 20.36 -28.20
CA TRP A 439 -8.09 18.89 -28.14
C TRP A 439 -9.24 18.35 -28.99
N ALA A 440 -10.27 19.18 -29.24
CA ALA A 440 -11.39 18.83 -30.11
C ALA A 440 -11.18 19.21 -31.58
N SER A 441 -10.06 19.89 -31.91
CA SER A 441 -9.71 20.28 -33.27
C SER A 441 -8.35 19.69 -33.69
N PRO A 442 -8.32 18.67 -34.55
CA PRO A 442 -9.42 17.75 -34.87
C PRO A 442 -9.85 16.94 -33.62
N VAL A 443 -11.00 16.25 -33.68
CA VAL A 443 -11.50 15.45 -32.55
C VAL A 443 -10.45 14.42 -32.10
N GLY A 444 -10.21 14.36 -30.79
CA GLY A 444 -9.22 13.46 -30.19
C GLY A 444 -7.77 13.90 -30.44
N ASN A 445 -7.51 15.19 -30.61
CA ASN A 445 -6.15 15.70 -30.69
C ASN A 445 -5.48 15.61 -29.30
N ARG A 446 -4.16 15.39 -29.31
CA ARG A 446 -3.39 15.06 -28.11
C ARG A 446 -2.32 16.11 -27.89
N LEU A 447 -2.24 16.64 -26.66
CA LEU A 447 -1.16 17.55 -26.26
C LEU A 447 -0.01 16.71 -25.74
N LEU A 448 1.04 16.60 -26.55
CA LEU A 448 2.20 15.76 -26.31
C LEU A 448 3.31 16.54 -25.61
N VAL A 449 4.07 15.81 -24.79
CA VAL A 449 5.28 16.24 -24.10
C VAL A 449 6.47 15.60 -24.79
N ASP A 450 7.25 16.38 -25.54
CA ASP A 450 8.56 15.97 -26.03
C ASP A 450 9.64 16.37 -25.00
N VAL A 451 10.65 15.52 -24.77
CA VAL A 451 11.74 15.73 -23.80
C VAL A 451 13.07 15.77 -24.54
N GLN A 452 13.86 16.81 -24.30
CA GLN A 452 15.19 16.98 -24.85
C GLN A 452 16.25 16.88 -23.75
N ASN A 453 17.25 16.02 -23.97
CA ASN A 453 18.45 16.00 -23.16
C ASN A 453 19.30 17.23 -23.53
N GLY A 454 19.35 18.23 -22.64
CA GLY A 454 19.91 19.54 -22.96
C GLY A 454 18.84 20.51 -23.48
N CYS A 455 19.26 21.38 -24.39
CA CYS A 455 18.41 22.41 -24.99
C CYS A 455 18.08 22.08 -26.46
N LEU A 456 16.93 22.52 -26.93
CA LEU A 456 16.48 22.43 -28.33
C LEU A 456 17.26 23.45 -29.15
N GLY A 457 18.48 23.09 -29.55
CA GLY A 457 19.42 24.05 -30.11
C GLY A 457 20.06 24.89 -29.00
N GLY A 458 19.62 26.15 -28.83
CA GLY A 458 20.01 27.02 -27.73
C GLY A 458 19.05 26.90 -26.53
N CYS A 459 19.45 27.35 -25.35
CA CYS A 459 18.57 27.32 -24.17
C CYS A 459 17.58 28.49 -24.14
N SER A 460 17.86 29.58 -24.84
CA SER A 460 16.86 30.63 -25.11
C SER A 460 16.01 30.24 -26.31
N VAL A 461 14.69 30.40 -26.19
CA VAL A 461 13.75 30.04 -27.25
C VAL A 461 14.04 30.83 -28.53
N ALA A 462 14.20 30.11 -29.63
CA ALA A 462 14.51 30.65 -30.94
C ALA A 462 13.58 30.06 -32.04
N PRO A 463 13.48 30.71 -33.21
CA PRO A 463 12.65 30.18 -34.31
C PRO A 463 13.03 28.76 -34.76
N SER A 464 14.30 28.38 -34.63
CA SER A 464 14.82 27.04 -34.94
C SER A 464 14.14 25.92 -34.15
N ASP A 465 13.66 26.22 -32.94
CA ASP A 465 13.21 25.23 -31.97
C ASP A 465 11.87 24.60 -32.38
N TRP A 466 11.17 25.28 -33.31
CA TRP A 466 10.01 24.74 -33.99
C TRP A 466 10.30 23.36 -34.57
N ALA A 467 11.41 23.22 -35.30
CA ALA A 467 11.78 22.01 -36.04
C ALA A 467 12.87 21.19 -35.35
N ALA A 468 13.49 21.70 -34.28
CA ALA A 468 14.56 20.99 -33.57
C ALA A 468 14.08 19.60 -33.09
N PRO A 469 14.84 18.52 -33.34
CA PRO A 469 14.48 17.20 -32.84
C PRO A 469 14.57 17.17 -31.31
N ALA A 470 13.64 16.47 -30.67
CA ALA A 470 13.72 16.12 -29.26
C ALA A 470 14.25 14.71 -29.10
N THR A 471 14.97 14.46 -28.00
CA THR A 471 15.56 13.15 -27.66
C THR A 471 14.49 12.08 -27.48
N ALA A 472 13.36 12.43 -26.86
CA ALA A 472 12.18 11.59 -26.77
C ALA A 472 10.94 12.39 -27.18
N GLN A 473 10.28 12.00 -28.27
CA GLN A 473 9.05 12.64 -28.74
C GLN A 473 7.82 11.93 -28.17
N GLY A 474 6.77 12.67 -27.83
CA GLY A 474 5.53 12.09 -27.29
C GLY A 474 5.74 11.25 -26.03
N ALA A 475 6.67 11.65 -25.17
CA ALA A 475 7.04 10.93 -23.97
C ALA A 475 5.93 10.92 -22.91
N ALA A 476 5.06 11.93 -22.90
CA ALA A 476 3.86 11.97 -22.07
C ALA A 476 2.75 12.79 -22.73
N GLU A 477 1.59 12.83 -22.07
CA GLU A 477 0.41 13.52 -22.56
C GLU A 477 -0.21 14.38 -21.48
N VAL A 478 -0.69 15.57 -21.87
CA VAL A 478 -1.52 16.41 -21.00
C VAL A 478 -2.97 16.32 -21.47
N ALA A 479 -3.80 15.70 -20.63
CA ALA A 479 -5.24 15.63 -20.90
C ALA A 479 -5.88 17.03 -20.85
N SER A 480 -7.01 17.21 -21.55
CA SER A 480 -7.70 18.49 -21.62
C SER A 480 -8.08 19.03 -20.22
N PHE A 481 -8.03 20.35 -20.09
CA PHE A 481 -8.34 21.06 -18.85
C PHE A 481 -8.78 22.51 -19.14
N THR A 482 -9.81 22.96 -18.44
CA THR A 482 -10.49 24.25 -18.69
C THR A 482 -10.18 25.31 -17.64
N THR A 483 -9.69 24.92 -16.46
CA THR A 483 -9.19 25.80 -15.40
C THR A 483 -8.10 25.09 -14.58
N GLY A 484 -7.39 25.84 -13.73
CA GLY A 484 -6.47 25.27 -12.74
C GLY A 484 -5.21 24.63 -13.33
N SER A 485 -4.62 23.71 -12.57
CA SER A 485 -3.40 22.99 -12.95
C SER A 485 -3.69 21.56 -13.42
N LYS A 486 -2.88 21.07 -14.35
CA LYS A 486 -2.98 19.72 -14.88
C LYS A 486 -1.59 19.11 -15.04
N ALA A 487 -1.40 17.95 -14.41
CA ALA A 487 -0.23 17.11 -14.63
C ALA A 487 -0.37 16.30 -15.92
N SER A 488 0.76 16.07 -16.59
CA SER A 488 0.86 15.07 -17.65
C SER A 488 0.71 13.66 -17.09
N THR A 489 0.53 12.68 -17.97
CA THR A 489 0.90 11.29 -17.66
C THR A 489 2.38 11.20 -17.28
N ASN A 490 2.80 10.07 -16.71
CA ASN A 490 4.22 9.83 -16.47
C ASN A 490 4.97 9.82 -17.80
N LEU A 491 6.18 10.38 -17.80
CA LEU A 491 7.11 10.22 -18.90
C LEU A 491 7.34 8.72 -19.16
N SER A 492 7.34 8.35 -20.44
CA SER A 492 7.69 7.01 -20.91
C SER A 492 9.15 6.70 -20.58
N PRO A 493 9.59 5.42 -20.67
CA PRO A 493 10.99 5.05 -20.43
C PRO A 493 11.99 5.87 -21.27
N ALA A 494 11.66 6.15 -22.53
CA ALA A 494 12.46 7.03 -23.39
C ALA A 494 12.50 8.48 -22.85
N GLY A 495 11.38 8.98 -22.34
CA GLY A 495 11.31 10.29 -21.69
C GLY A 495 12.15 10.38 -20.43
N LEU A 496 12.10 9.36 -19.56
CA LEU A 496 12.93 9.30 -18.35
C LEU A 496 14.43 9.26 -18.70
N GLY A 497 14.80 8.48 -19.73
CA GLY A 497 16.17 8.41 -20.23
C GLY A 497 16.67 9.71 -20.89
N ALA A 498 15.76 10.58 -21.34
CA ALA A 498 16.08 11.87 -21.92
C ALA A 498 16.29 12.99 -20.88
N VAL A 499 16.01 12.76 -19.59
CA VAL A 499 16.24 13.76 -18.54
C VAL A 499 17.74 13.94 -18.31
N ASN A 500 18.25 15.15 -18.57
CA ASN A 500 19.66 15.47 -18.44
C ASN A 500 20.04 15.88 -17.02
N ARG A 501 20.61 14.95 -16.25
CA ARG A 501 21.04 15.21 -14.87
C ARG A 501 22.33 16.02 -14.74
N SER A 502 22.97 16.38 -15.85
CA SER A 502 24.17 17.22 -15.86
C SER A 502 23.88 18.69 -16.14
N GLY A 503 22.62 19.08 -16.35
CA GLY A 503 22.26 20.45 -16.66
C GLY A 503 20.79 20.60 -17.04
N ARG A 504 20.54 21.22 -18.21
CA ARG A 504 19.19 21.55 -18.67
C ARG A 504 18.47 20.35 -19.25
N THR A 505 17.19 20.23 -18.92
CA THR A 505 16.22 19.44 -19.70
C THR A 505 15.17 20.39 -20.23
N GLN A 506 15.04 20.47 -21.56
CA GLN A 506 13.94 21.19 -22.19
C GLN A 506 12.79 20.26 -22.54
N ILE A 507 11.58 20.74 -22.27
CA ILE A 507 10.33 20.08 -22.63
C ILE A 507 9.63 20.92 -23.69
N ARG A 508 9.28 20.30 -24.81
CA ARG A 508 8.40 20.93 -25.81
C ARG A 508 7.00 20.34 -25.73
N LEU A 509 6.03 21.23 -25.55
CA LEU A 509 4.62 20.92 -25.59
C LEU A 509 4.07 21.25 -26.98
N ARG A 510 3.44 20.27 -27.62
CA ARG A 510 2.82 20.46 -28.93
C ARG A 510 1.59 19.59 -29.10
N PHE A 511 0.64 20.04 -29.90
CA PHE A 511 -0.40 19.14 -30.36
C PHE A 511 0.16 18.17 -31.40
N GLU A 512 -0.28 16.92 -31.32
CA GLU A 512 0.10 15.84 -32.23
C GLU A 512 -0.31 16.18 -33.68
N ARG A 513 -1.51 16.73 -33.85
CA ARG A 513 -2.05 17.15 -35.14
C ARG A 513 -2.29 18.66 -35.16
N ASN A 514 -2.13 19.27 -36.33
CA ASN A 514 -2.50 20.66 -36.56
C ASN A 514 -4.02 20.84 -36.39
N GLN A 515 -4.45 21.82 -35.58
CA GLN A 515 -5.85 22.22 -35.47
C GLN A 515 -6.43 22.64 -36.83
N THR A 516 -7.68 22.24 -37.08
CA THR A 516 -8.43 22.59 -38.31
C THR A 516 -9.11 23.96 -38.24
N ALA A 517 -9.25 24.52 -37.04
CA ALA A 517 -9.85 25.83 -36.78
C ALA A 517 -9.02 26.61 -35.74
N PHE A 518 -9.37 27.89 -35.54
CA PHE A 518 -8.84 28.65 -34.41
C PHE A 518 -9.22 27.98 -33.09
N ALA A 519 -8.22 27.52 -32.36
CA ALA A 519 -8.38 26.90 -31.05
C ALA A 519 -7.02 26.96 -30.35
N HIS A 520 -6.92 27.74 -29.27
CA HIS A 520 -5.67 27.95 -28.56
C HIS A 520 -5.86 27.94 -27.04
N LEU A 521 -4.74 27.74 -26.36
CA LEU A 521 -4.62 27.78 -24.92
C LEU A 521 -3.36 28.57 -24.55
N PHE A 522 -3.45 29.38 -23.51
CA PHE A 522 -2.29 29.95 -22.83
C PHE A 522 -2.12 29.33 -21.45
N VAL A 523 -0.88 28.98 -21.11
CA VAL A 523 -0.52 28.39 -19.82
C VAL A 523 0.57 29.20 -19.11
N ASN A 524 0.65 29.02 -17.80
CA ASN A 524 1.78 29.43 -16.96
C ASN A 524 2.10 30.93 -16.87
N ARG A 525 1.12 31.83 -17.09
CA ARG A 525 1.31 33.28 -16.96
C ARG A 525 1.78 33.75 -15.58
N ASN A 526 1.10 33.28 -14.53
CA ASN A 526 1.34 33.71 -13.14
C ASN A 526 1.92 32.59 -12.26
N THR A 527 2.01 31.38 -12.81
CA THR A 527 2.43 30.18 -12.10
C THR A 527 3.36 29.42 -13.03
N ARG A 528 4.63 29.24 -12.61
CA ARG A 528 5.61 28.52 -13.42
C ARG A 528 5.20 27.06 -13.61
N ALA A 529 5.60 26.48 -14.73
CA ALA A 529 5.42 25.04 -14.90
C ALA A 529 6.34 24.32 -13.92
N THR A 530 5.97 23.10 -13.54
CA THR A 530 6.82 22.28 -12.67
C THR A 530 7.10 20.93 -13.31
N LEU A 531 8.33 20.46 -13.16
CA LEU A 531 8.75 19.09 -13.48
C LEU A 531 8.98 18.38 -12.15
N THR A 532 8.13 17.41 -11.83
CA THR A 532 8.33 16.55 -10.66
C THR A 532 9.07 15.30 -11.09
N VAL A 533 10.15 14.97 -10.38
CA VAL A 533 10.97 13.79 -10.63
C VAL A 533 11.08 13.00 -9.33
N GLU A 534 10.73 11.73 -9.38
CA GLU A 534 10.96 10.74 -8.33
C GLU A 534 12.15 9.87 -8.75
N TYR A 535 13.04 9.60 -7.81
CA TYR A 535 14.24 8.80 -8.04
C TYR A 535 14.48 7.87 -6.86
N ARG A 536 15.17 6.75 -7.13
CA ARG A 536 15.61 5.78 -6.13
C ARG A 536 17.10 5.61 -6.17
#